data_AF-A0A3A9F4Y4-F1
#
_entry.id   AF-A0A3A9F4Y4-F1
#
_cell.length_a   1.000
_cell.length_b   1.000
_cell.length_c   1.000
_cell.angle_alpha   90.00
_cell.angle_beta   90.00
_cell.angle_gamma   90.00
#
_symmetry.space_group_name_H-M   'P 1'
#
loop_
_entity.id
_entity.type
_entity.pdbx_description
1 polymer ?
#
loop_
_entity_poly.entity_id
_entity_poly.type
_entity_poly.pdbx_seq_one_letter_code
_entity_poly.pdbx_strand_id
1 'polypeptide(L)'
;MTEERCVLKIDSEFRRLIFPYTQKEYDVLEQKILQEGCNQPIIIWYGYIVQGFEQYNICMAHNIRFEVKNINFRVREEVISTTCREELRTRYLPENQYRYLIGKRYNADIIIGAHSAAGTDRFKERIRRELSKGKNLYESSAGRTRERLAEEYHLNRCSIVRYSTYAQAIDYIASIKSETADRILAGKMKKTMEDVMACYGKAEDEVIKLLATSRKSINIKKSAPVEKKKNMTIKDMPAFDPDAEINSLALTIPSWINTIDRTRYSAKFPLLTEKGRNQLEQELYQLQKAAQIMLHSLKEAR
;
A
#
# COMPACT_ATOMS: atom_id res chain seq x y z
N MET A 1 -6.85 -28.10 42.58
CA MET A 1 -6.75 -26.68 42.22
C MET A 1 -7.01 -26.59 40.73
N THR A 2 -8.18 -26.10 40.35
CA THR A 2 -8.58 -25.91 38.95
C THR A 2 -7.66 -24.88 38.33
N GLU A 3 -6.75 -25.30 37.44
CA GLU A 3 -6.00 -24.39 36.57
C GLU A 3 -7.04 -23.60 35.75
N GLU A 4 -7.33 -22.37 36.15
CA GLU A 4 -8.15 -21.45 35.37
C GLU A 4 -7.50 -21.33 33.99
N ARG A 5 -8.16 -21.93 32.98
CA ARG A 5 -7.78 -21.78 31.59
C ARG A 5 -7.84 -20.29 31.27
N CYS A 6 -6.69 -19.67 31.08
CA CYS A 6 -6.59 -18.27 30.71
C CYS A 6 -7.07 -18.12 29.27
N VAL A 7 -8.37 -17.82 29.09
CA VAL A 7 -8.95 -17.54 27.78
C VAL A 7 -8.51 -16.13 27.37
N LEU A 8 -7.58 -16.07 26.42
CA LEU A 8 -7.06 -14.82 25.87
C LEU A 8 -8.01 -14.27 24.80
N LYS A 9 -8.12 -12.94 24.74
CA LYS A 9 -8.98 -12.25 23.76
C LYS A 9 -8.22 -11.99 22.47
N ILE A 10 -8.88 -12.16 21.33
CA ILE A 10 -8.32 -11.82 20.01
C ILE A 10 -8.93 -10.51 19.57
N ASP A 11 -8.08 -9.51 19.36
CA ASP A 11 -8.47 -8.26 18.75
C ASP A 11 -8.36 -8.38 17.22
N SER A 12 -9.45 -8.06 16.51
CA SER A 12 -9.48 -8.17 15.05
C SER A 12 -8.46 -7.24 14.37
N GLU A 13 -8.15 -6.09 14.97
CA GLU A 13 -7.18 -5.14 14.43
C GLU A 13 -5.76 -5.70 14.60
N PHE A 14 -5.40 -6.19 15.79
CA PHE A 14 -4.10 -6.83 16.02
C PHE A 14 -3.90 -8.06 15.14
N ARG A 15 -4.95 -8.86 14.96
CA ARG A 15 -4.89 -10.05 14.09
C ARG A 15 -4.56 -9.68 12.65
N ARG A 16 -5.07 -8.56 12.12
CA ARG A 16 -4.80 -8.08 10.75
C ARG A 16 -3.39 -7.51 10.55
N LEU A 17 -2.70 -7.12 11.63
CA LEU A 17 -1.31 -6.65 11.52
C LEU A 17 -0.35 -7.79 11.18
N ILE A 18 -0.65 -8.99 11.66
CA ILE A 18 0.18 -10.17 11.42
C ILE A 18 -0.25 -10.85 10.13
N PHE A 19 0.70 -11.02 9.19
CA PHE A 19 0.40 -11.75 7.98
C PHE A 19 0.14 -13.23 8.29
N PRO A 20 -1.00 -13.80 7.88
CA PRO A 20 -1.37 -15.17 8.24
C PRO A 20 -0.39 -16.19 7.64
N TYR A 21 -0.14 -17.26 8.39
CA TYR A 21 0.67 -18.38 7.93
C TYR A 21 -0.01 -19.06 6.74
N THR A 22 0.80 -19.51 5.79
CA THR A 22 0.33 -20.46 4.78
C THR A 22 0.04 -21.81 5.44
N GLN A 23 -0.82 -22.63 4.83
CA GLN A 23 -1.16 -23.93 5.38
C GLN A 23 0.08 -24.78 5.70
N LYS A 24 1.05 -24.78 4.78
CA LYS A 24 2.31 -25.52 4.99
C LYS A 24 3.11 -25.04 6.19
N GLU A 25 3.20 -23.72 6.39
CA GLU A 25 3.91 -23.17 7.55
C GLU A 25 3.16 -23.44 8.85
N TYR A 26 1.83 -23.44 8.80
CA TYR A 26 0.99 -23.81 9.93
C TYR A 26 1.19 -25.28 10.31
N ASP A 27 1.15 -26.21 9.34
CA ASP A 27 1.35 -27.64 9.59
C ASP A 27 2.73 -27.92 10.20
N VAL A 28 3.78 -27.24 9.72
CA VAL A 28 5.14 -27.33 10.28
C VAL A 28 5.19 -26.78 11.70
N LEU A 29 4.53 -25.65 11.96
CA LEU A 29 4.45 -25.06 13.30
C LEU A 29 3.70 -25.98 14.27
N GLU A 30 2.59 -26.58 13.83
CA GLU A 30 1.80 -27.52 14.61
C GLU A 30 2.61 -28.77 14.98
N GLN A 31 3.29 -29.39 14.02
CA GLN A 31 4.17 -30.53 14.30
C GLN A 31 5.27 -30.18 15.31
N LYS A 32 5.87 -29.00 15.18
CA LYS A 32 6.90 -28.53 16.11
C LYS A 32 6.34 -28.38 17.53
N ILE A 33 5.18 -27.75 17.68
CA ILE A 33 4.54 -27.55 19.00
C ILE A 33 4.12 -28.89 19.62
N LEU A 34 3.67 -29.86 18.81
CA LEU A 34 3.31 -31.19 19.29
C LEU A 34 4.52 -32.00 19.77
N GLN A 35 5.69 -31.82 19.16
CA GLN A 35 6.92 -32.53 19.52
C GLN A 35 7.65 -31.89 20.71
N GLU A 36 7.82 -30.57 20.68
CA GLU A 36 8.68 -29.83 21.61
C GLU A 36 7.89 -29.08 22.70
N GLY A 37 6.57 -28.97 22.57
CA GLY A 37 5.73 -28.09 23.38
C GLY A 37 5.78 -26.62 22.91
N CYS A 38 5.00 -25.76 23.58
CA CYS A 38 4.96 -24.33 23.27
C CYS A 38 6.10 -23.57 23.96
N ASN A 39 7.30 -23.62 23.36
CA ASN A 39 8.51 -23.00 23.93
C ASN A 39 8.56 -21.47 23.76
N GLN A 40 7.81 -20.93 22.80
CA GLN A 40 7.73 -19.48 22.62
C GLN A 40 6.54 -18.93 23.40
N PRO A 41 6.74 -17.91 24.27
CA PRO A 41 5.64 -17.32 25.03
C PRO A 41 4.71 -16.53 24.10
N ILE A 42 3.40 -16.63 24.36
CA ILE A 42 2.39 -15.82 23.68
C ILE A 42 2.42 -14.41 24.26
N ILE A 43 2.57 -13.41 23.39
CA ILE A 43 2.69 -12.01 23.80
C ILE A 43 1.31 -11.39 23.90
N ILE A 44 0.99 -10.85 25.07
CA ILE A 44 -0.30 -10.22 25.35
C ILE A 44 -0.18 -8.79 25.84
N TRP A 45 -1.22 -8.00 25.62
CA TRP A 45 -1.39 -6.66 26.18
C TRP A 45 -2.79 -6.55 26.79
N TYR A 46 -2.89 -6.35 28.10
CA TYR A 46 -4.16 -6.33 28.86
C TYR A 46 -5.13 -7.48 28.51
N GLY A 47 -4.60 -8.69 28.34
CA GLY A 47 -5.40 -9.89 28.00
C GLY A 47 -5.76 -10.06 26.52
N TYR A 48 -5.34 -9.13 25.66
CA TYR A 48 -5.42 -9.27 24.21
C TYR A 48 -4.13 -9.88 23.64
N ILE A 49 -4.27 -10.85 22.75
CA ILE A 49 -3.13 -11.42 22.02
C ILE A 49 -2.60 -10.39 21.04
N VAL A 50 -1.28 -10.16 21.09
CA VAL A 50 -0.55 -9.26 20.19
C VAL A 50 0.30 -10.06 19.22
N GLN A 51 0.95 -11.13 19.69
CA GLN A 51 1.76 -12.03 18.88
C GLN A 51 1.57 -13.47 19.35
N GLY A 52 1.65 -14.41 18.43
CA GLY A 52 1.49 -15.84 18.72
C GLY A 52 0.05 -16.35 18.54
N PHE A 53 -0.72 -15.77 17.61
CA PHE A 53 -2.11 -16.16 17.36
C PHE A 53 -2.23 -17.63 16.93
N GLU A 54 -1.38 -18.08 16.02
CA GLU A 54 -1.36 -19.47 15.54
C GLU A 54 -0.94 -20.43 16.66
N GLN A 55 0.10 -20.09 17.42
CA GLN A 55 0.56 -20.87 18.58
C GLN A 55 -0.55 -21.04 19.61
N TYR A 56 -1.25 -19.95 19.95
CA TYR A 56 -2.38 -20.00 20.88
C TYR A 56 -3.48 -20.94 20.38
N ASN A 57 -3.86 -20.85 19.11
CA ASN A 57 -4.89 -21.72 18.52
C ASN A 57 -4.49 -23.21 18.59
N ILE A 58 -3.24 -23.53 18.23
CA ILE A 58 -2.70 -24.90 18.29
C ILE A 58 -2.69 -25.40 19.75
N CYS A 59 -2.17 -24.61 20.68
CA CYS A 59 -2.08 -25.02 22.08
C CYS A 59 -3.45 -25.23 22.72
N MET A 60 -4.42 -24.38 22.38
CA MET A 60 -5.81 -24.53 22.84
C MET A 60 -6.48 -25.77 22.23
N ALA A 61 -6.26 -26.05 20.95
CA ALA A 61 -6.84 -27.22 20.28
C ALA A 61 -6.29 -28.54 20.83
N HIS A 62 -5.00 -28.60 21.13
CA HIS A 62 -4.31 -29.80 21.63
C HIS A 62 -4.18 -29.85 23.16
N ASN A 63 -4.76 -28.87 23.86
CA ASN A 63 -4.69 -28.73 25.33
C ASN A 63 -3.24 -28.77 25.87
N ILE A 64 -2.33 -28.10 25.16
CA ILE A 64 -0.90 -27.96 25.50
C ILE A 64 -0.73 -26.71 26.38
N ARG A 65 0.10 -26.82 27.41
CA ARG A 65 0.44 -25.67 28.27
C ARG A 65 1.34 -24.69 27.52
N PHE A 66 1.08 -23.40 27.72
CA PHE A 66 1.84 -22.31 27.10
C PHE A 66 2.18 -21.23 28.12
N GLU A 67 3.29 -20.55 27.90
CA GLU A 67 3.68 -19.39 28.68
C GLU A 67 3.10 -18.11 28.07
N VAL A 68 2.76 -17.14 28.92
CA VAL A 68 2.21 -15.85 28.51
C VAL A 68 3.13 -14.73 28.97
N LYS A 69 3.53 -13.86 28.05
CA LYS A 69 4.34 -12.67 28.34
C LYS A 69 3.52 -11.41 28.15
N ASN A 70 3.30 -10.67 29.23
CA ASN A 70 2.59 -9.39 29.18
C ASN A 70 3.55 -8.23 28.82
N ILE A 71 3.24 -7.50 27.76
CA ILE A 71 3.95 -6.28 27.36
C ILE A 71 3.28 -5.06 27.99
N ASN A 72 4.09 -4.14 28.52
CA ASN A 72 3.58 -2.94 29.17
C ASN A 72 3.70 -1.74 28.21
N PHE A 73 2.59 -1.43 27.55
CA PHE A 73 2.45 -0.23 26.72
C PHE A 73 1.36 0.67 27.30
N ARG A 74 1.60 1.97 27.25
CA ARG A 74 0.70 2.98 27.85
C ARG A 74 -0.55 3.19 27.01
N VAL A 75 -0.40 3.11 25.70
CA VAL A 75 -1.47 3.32 24.73
C VAL A 75 -1.49 2.19 23.71
N ARG A 76 -2.67 1.93 23.17
CA ARG A 76 -2.90 0.87 22.17
C ARG A 76 -2.02 1.06 20.94
N GLU A 77 -1.79 2.30 20.55
CA GLU A 77 -1.04 2.66 19.36
C GLU A 77 0.44 2.26 19.46
N GLU A 78 1.03 2.20 20.66
CA GLU A 78 2.40 1.70 20.85
C GLU A 78 2.52 0.21 20.51
N VAL A 79 1.48 -0.57 20.83
CA VAL A 79 1.36 -1.98 20.43
C VAL A 79 1.34 -2.07 18.90
N ILE A 80 0.43 -1.32 18.26
CA ILE A 80 0.28 -1.32 16.80
C ILE A 80 1.59 -0.93 16.11
N SER A 81 2.22 0.17 16.53
CA SER A 81 3.47 0.65 15.93
C SER A 81 4.60 -0.37 16.05
N THR A 82 4.75 -0.97 17.24
CA THR A 82 5.78 -1.98 17.50
C THR A 82 5.55 -3.24 16.68
N THR A 83 4.33 -3.77 16.67
CA THR A 83 3.96 -4.94 15.86
C THR A 83 4.19 -4.71 14.37
N CYS A 84 3.74 -3.56 13.83
CA CYS A 84 3.99 -3.22 12.43
C CYS A 84 5.48 -3.16 12.11
N ARG A 85 6.29 -2.57 13.00
CA ARG A 85 7.75 -2.48 12.81
C ARG A 85 8.41 -3.85 12.79
N GLU A 86 8.00 -4.77 13.66
CA GLU A 86 8.55 -6.13 13.73
C GLU A 86 8.18 -6.95 12.48
N GLU A 87 6.91 -6.91 12.06
CA GLU A 87 6.45 -7.63 10.86
C GLU A 87 7.15 -7.13 9.59
N LEU A 88 7.33 -5.81 9.46
CA LEU A 88 8.04 -5.20 8.32
C LEU A 88 9.54 -5.55 8.26
N ARG A 89 10.14 -6.01 9.37
CA ARG A 89 11.55 -6.44 9.42
C ARG A 89 11.74 -7.94 9.22
N THR A 90 10.75 -8.74 9.62
CA THR A 90 10.93 -10.18 9.81
C THR A 90 10.60 -11.00 8.58
N ARG A 91 9.65 -10.54 7.74
CA ARG A 91 9.07 -11.35 6.66
C ARG A 91 8.99 -10.62 5.33
N TYR A 92 9.02 -11.41 4.26
CA TYR A 92 8.61 -10.93 2.94
C TYR A 92 7.09 -10.86 2.91
N LEU A 93 6.55 -9.65 2.74
CA LEU A 93 5.12 -9.39 2.78
C LEU A 93 4.59 -9.11 1.37
N PRO A 94 3.33 -9.50 1.06
CA PRO A 94 2.66 -9.02 -0.13
C PRO A 94 2.64 -7.48 -0.15
N GLU A 95 2.71 -6.89 -1.35
CA GLU A 95 2.81 -5.45 -1.51
C GLU A 95 1.65 -4.70 -0.82
N ASN A 96 0.43 -5.24 -0.89
CA ASN A 96 -0.74 -4.66 -0.22
C ASN A 96 -0.61 -4.67 1.31
N GLN A 97 -0.12 -5.78 1.90
CA GLN A 97 0.15 -5.87 3.32
C GLN A 97 1.28 -4.93 3.74
N TYR A 98 2.37 -4.86 2.98
CA TYR A 98 3.50 -3.96 3.23
C TYR A 98 3.04 -2.50 3.31
N ARG A 99 2.26 -2.05 2.32
CA ARG A 99 1.68 -0.70 2.28
C ARG A 99 0.75 -0.44 3.45
N TYR A 100 -0.12 -1.40 3.76
CA TYR A 100 -1.05 -1.32 4.90
C TYR A 100 -0.29 -1.12 6.22
N LEU A 101 0.73 -1.93 6.52
CA LEU A 101 1.47 -1.85 7.78
C LEU A 101 2.25 -0.54 7.93
N ILE A 102 2.84 -0.02 6.85
CA ILE A 102 3.50 1.29 6.89
C ILE A 102 2.49 2.39 7.21
N GLY A 103 1.30 2.33 6.59
CA GLY A 103 0.21 3.26 6.85
C GLY A 103 -0.29 3.20 8.30
N LYS A 104 -0.51 1.99 8.83
CA LYS A 104 -0.92 1.77 10.24
C LYS A 104 0.14 2.29 11.21
N ARG A 105 1.42 1.99 10.97
CA ARG A 105 2.53 2.50 11.79
C ARG A 105 2.60 4.03 11.78
N TYR A 106 2.43 4.66 10.62
CA TYR A 106 2.42 6.11 10.54
C TYR A 106 1.28 6.74 11.36
N ASN A 107 0.06 6.22 11.22
CA ASN A 107 -1.10 6.70 11.99
C ASN A 107 -0.88 6.52 13.50
N ALA A 108 -0.36 5.37 13.92
CA ALA A 108 -0.05 5.08 15.32
C ALA A 108 1.04 6.02 15.87
N ASP A 109 2.15 6.21 15.14
CA ASP A 109 3.27 7.06 15.57
C ASP A 109 2.88 8.54 15.71
N ILE A 110 1.92 9.03 14.91
CA ILE A 110 1.35 10.38 15.08
C ILE A 110 0.63 10.48 16.43
N ILE A 111 -0.20 9.50 16.75
CA ILE A 111 -1.01 9.49 17.98
C ILE A 111 -0.09 9.37 19.21
N ILE A 112 0.90 8.47 19.17
CA ILE A 112 1.92 8.35 20.23
C ILE A 112 2.67 9.67 20.43
N GLY A 113 3.06 10.34 19.34
CA GLY A 113 3.70 11.65 19.38
C GLY A 113 2.83 12.72 20.02
N ALA A 114 1.52 12.71 19.75
CA ALA A 114 0.55 13.61 20.35
C ALA A 114 0.39 13.36 21.86
N HIS A 115 0.25 12.10 22.29
CA HIS A 115 0.19 11.74 23.71
C HIS A 115 1.48 12.13 24.45
N SER A 116 2.64 11.92 23.83
CA SER A 116 3.94 12.28 24.38
C SER A 116 4.08 13.80 24.55
N ALA A 117 3.59 14.59 23.59
CA ALA A 117 3.56 16.05 23.69
C ALA A 117 2.63 16.53 24.81
N ALA A 118 1.43 15.95 24.91
CA ALA A 118 0.47 16.29 25.97
C ALA A 118 0.97 15.96 27.39
N GLY A 119 1.76 14.89 27.53
CA GLY A 119 2.35 14.46 28.81
C GLY A 119 3.67 15.14 29.18
N THR A 120 4.17 16.11 28.38
CA THR A 120 5.43 16.79 28.69
C THR A 120 5.21 17.93 29.70
N ASP A 121 6.15 18.10 30.62
CA ASP A 121 6.17 19.15 31.64
C ASP A 121 5.86 20.55 31.06
N ARG A 122 4.96 21.30 31.73
CA ARG A 122 4.40 22.59 31.25
C ARG A 122 5.50 23.61 30.92
N PHE A 123 6.67 23.49 31.56
CA PHE A 123 7.84 24.32 31.31
C PHE A 123 8.52 24.04 29.95
N LYS A 124 8.74 22.76 29.60
CA LYS A 124 9.29 22.36 28.28
C LYS A 124 8.30 22.65 27.15
N GLU A 125 7.01 22.55 27.45
CA GLU A 125 5.92 22.88 26.56
C GLU A 125 5.87 24.38 26.23
N ARG A 126 6.12 25.25 27.22
CA ARG A 126 6.24 26.71 27.04
C ARG A 126 7.39 27.08 26.10
N ILE A 127 8.57 26.52 26.33
CA ILE A 127 9.76 26.75 25.48
C ILE A 127 9.51 26.25 24.05
N ARG A 128 8.89 25.07 23.86
CA ARG A 128 8.52 24.59 22.52
C ARG A 128 7.51 25.50 21.83
N ARG A 129 6.50 26.01 22.53
CA ARG A 129 5.50 26.94 21.95
C ARG A 129 6.12 28.29 21.60
N GLU A 130 7.03 28.80 22.41
CA GLU A 130 7.76 30.06 22.13
C GLU A 130 8.67 29.93 20.90
N LEU A 131 9.35 28.78 20.74
CA LEU A 131 10.15 28.44 19.55
C LEU A 131 9.31 28.13 18.30
N SER A 132 8.03 27.78 18.47
CA SER A 132 7.13 27.36 17.37
C SER A 132 6.14 28.43 16.92
N LYS A 133 6.32 29.70 17.31
CA LYS A 133 5.44 30.82 16.89
C LYS A 133 5.22 30.79 15.37
N GLY A 134 4.02 30.41 14.95
CA GLY A 134 3.59 30.35 13.54
C GLY A 134 3.42 28.95 12.92
N LYS A 135 3.73 27.84 13.61
CA LYS A 135 3.50 26.47 13.10
C LYS A 135 2.66 25.63 14.06
N ASN A 136 1.62 24.97 13.54
CA ASN A 136 0.83 24.00 14.31
C ASN A 136 1.74 22.87 14.84
N LEU A 137 1.86 22.69 16.16
CA LEU A 137 2.72 21.65 16.75
C LEU A 137 2.36 20.22 16.27
N TYR A 138 1.08 19.97 15.99
CA TYR A 138 0.58 18.70 15.43
C TYR A 138 1.11 18.44 14.01
N GLU A 139 1.16 19.49 13.19
CA GLU A 139 1.68 19.43 11.82
C GLU A 139 3.21 19.24 11.83
N SER A 140 3.88 19.75 12.87
CA SER A 140 5.32 19.53 13.13
C SER A 140 5.67 18.12 13.60
N SER A 141 4.84 17.48 14.46
CA SER A 141 5.08 16.09 14.88
C SER A 141 4.77 15.09 13.77
N ALA A 142 3.64 15.25 13.09
CA ALA A 142 3.27 14.42 11.95
C ALA A 142 4.26 14.55 10.78
N GLY A 143 4.78 15.77 10.55
CA GLY A 143 5.83 16.03 9.56
C GLY A 143 7.13 15.31 9.86
N ARG A 144 7.58 15.32 11.12
CA ARG A 144 8.78 14.61 11.59
C ARG A 144 8.62 13.09 11.52
N THR A 145 7.47 12.56 11.94
CA THR A 145 7.18 11.13 11.83
C THR A 145 7.20 10.69 10.36
N ARG A 146 6.60 11.46 9.47
CA ARG A 146 6.60 11.18 8.02
C ARG A 146 8.00 11.16 7.45
N GLU A 147 8.86 12.11 7.83
CA GLU A 147 10.24 12.19 7.38
C GLU A 147 11.08 11.00 7.88
N ARG A 148 10.96 10.67 9.17
CA ARG A 148 11.62 9.49 9.76
C ARG A 148 11.22 8.18 9.07
N LEU A 149 9.93 7.96 8.83
CA LEU A 149 9.47 6.72 8.17
C LEU A 149 9.85 6.68 6.68
N ALA A 150 9.85 7.82 6.00
CA ALA A 150 10.32 7.93 4.63
C ALA A 150 11.81 7.53 4.51
N GLU A 151 12.64 7.95 5.46
CA GLU A 151 14.05 7.56 5.52
C GLU A 151 14.23 6.09 5.89
N GLU A 152 13.54 5.61 6.93
CA GLU A 152 13.65 4.24 7.45
C GLU A 152 13.25 3.18 6.41
N TYR A 153 12.24 3.48 5.58
CA TYR A 153 11.75 2.57 4.56
C TYR A 153 12.19 2.94 3.13
N HIS A 154 13.02 3.97 2.98
CA HIS A 154 13.47 4.50 1.69
C HIS A 154 12.31 4.82 0.73
N LEU A 155 11.26 5.45 1.25
CA LEU A 155 10.05 5.81 0.52
C LEU A 155 9.92 7.32 0.37
N ASN A 156 9.16 7.75 -0.64
CA ASN A 156 8.76 9.15 -0.72
C ASN A 156 7.79 9.49 0.43
N ARG A 157 7.94 10.68 1.02
CA ARG A 157 7.04 11.29 2.00
C ARG A 157 5.58 11.25 1.54
N CYS A 158 5.31 11.50 0.27
CA CYS A 158 3.97 11.44 -0.30
C CYS A 158 3.39 10.01 -0.28
N SER A 159 4.23 8.98 -0.43
CA SER A 159 3.80 7.59 -0.37
C SER A 159 3.37 7.20 1.04
N ILE A 160 4.06 7.68 2.08
CA ILE A 160 3.67 7.43 3.48
C ILE A 160 2.24 7.93 3.77
N VAL A 161 1.91 9.15 3.30
CA VAL A 161 0.57 9.73 3.46
C VAL A 161 -0.48 8.98 2.63
N ARG A 162 -0.12 8.53 1.42
CA ARG A 162 -1.01 7.68 0.63
C ARG A 162 -1.28 6.35 1.34
N TYR A 163 -0.25 5.74 1.92
CA TYR A 163 -0.37 4.47 2.64
C TYR A 163 -1.18 4.63 3.92
N SER A 164 -1.11 5.77 4.60
CA SER A 164 -1.93 6.04 5.78
C SER A 164 -3.43 6.09 5.46
N THR A 165 -3.77 6.72 4.32
CA THR A 165 -5.15 6.78 3.81
C THR A 165 -5.62 5.41 3.32
N TYR A 166 -4.74 4.67 2.62
CA TYR A 166 -5.00 3.29 2.22
C TYR A 166 -5.28 2.39 3.43
N ALA A 167 -4.52 2.53 4.51
CA ALA A 167 -4.72 1.76 5.73
C ALA A 167 -6.08 2.05 6.38
N GLN A 168 -6.47 3.32 6.47
CA GLN A 168 -7.81 3.72 6.95
C GLN A 168 -8.93 3.15 6.09
N ALA A 169 -8.75 3.13 4.77
CA ALA A 169 -9.71 2.53 3.85
C ALA A 169 -9.84 1.00 4.04
N ILE A 170 -8.73 0.30 4.25
CA ILE A 170 -8.73 -1.14 4.56
C ILE A 170 -9.41 -1.40 5.91
N ASP A 171 -9.11 -0.61 6.95
CA ASP A 171 -9.78 -0.73 8.25
C ASP A 171 -11.29 -0.53 8.11
N TYR A 172 -11.72 0.44 7.29
CA TYR A 172 -13.12 0.69 6.98
C TYR A 172 -13.77 -0.49 6.26
N ILE A 173 -13.14 -1.02 5.21
CA ILE A 173 -13.62 -2.23 4.51
C ILE A 173 -13.68 -3.40 5.48
N ALA A 174 -12.73 -3.54 6.40
CA ALA A 174 -12.71 -4.62 7.38
C ALA A 174 -13.88 -4.52 8.38
N SER A 175 -14.31 -3.30 8.72
CA SER A 175 -15.46 -3.06 9.58
C SER A 175 -16.80 -3.48 8.94
N ILE A 176 -16.89 -3.44 7.61
CA ILE A 176 -18.05 -3.88 6.84
C ILE A 176 -17.93 -5.38 6.51
N LYS A 177 -16.83 -5.77 5.89
CA LYS A 177 -16.57 -7.12 5.39
C LYS A 177 -15.10 -7.51 5.53
N SER A 178 -14.73 -7.98 6.72
CA SER A 178 -13.36 -8.42 7.09
C SER A 178 -12.72 -9.34 6.05
N GLU A 179 -13.45 -10.37 5.58
CA GLU A 179 -12.91 -11.35 4.63
C GLU A 179 -12.46 -10.71 3.31
N THR A 180 -13.08 -9.59 2.91
CA THR A 180 -12.70 -8.88 1.68
C THR A 180 -11.43 -8.06 1.89
N ALA A 181 -11.28 -7.42 3.04
CA ALA A 181 -10.05 -6.75 3.43
C ALA A 181 -8.87 -7.74 3.47
N ASP A 182 -9.06 -8.90 4.09
CA ASP A 182 -8.03 -9.95 4.20
C ASP A 182 -7.61 -10.46 2.81
N ARG A 183 -8.57 -10.63 1.89
CA ARG A 183 -8.29 -11.00 0.49
C ARG A 183 -7.52 -9.93 -0.29
N ILE A 184 -7.77 -8.64 -0.03
CA ILE A 184 -7.00 -7.53 -0.64
C ILE A 184 -5.58 -7.56 -0.11
N LEU A 185 -5.42 -7.62 1.21
CA LEU A 185 -4.12 -7.60 1.89
C LEU A 185 -3.23 -8.77 1.47
N ALA A 186 -3.81 -9.97 1.36
CA ALA A 186 -3.11 -11.16 0.86
C ALA A 186 -2.80 -11.12 -0.66
N GLY A 187 -3.22 -10.08 -1.39
CA GLY A 187 -3.02 -9.98 -2.84
C GLY A 187 -3.86 -10.95 -3.67
N LYS A 188 -4.80 -11.68 -3.04
CA LYS A 188 -5.72 -12.62 -3.69
C LYS A 188 -6.78 -11.90 -4.53
N MET A 189 -7.16 -10.69 -4.12
CA MET A 189 -8.02 -9.80 -4.90
C MET A 189 -7.21 -8.62 -5.45
N LYS A 190 -7.10 -8.55 -6.78
CA LYS A 190 -6.41 -7.44 -7.46
C LYS A 190 -7.30 -6.19 -7.43
N LYS A 191 -6.90 -5.21 -6.63
CA LYS A 191 -7.47 -3.86 -6.59
C LYS A 191 -6.34 -2.84 -6.55
N THR A 192 -6.54 -1.73 -7.24
CA THR A 192 -5.62 -0.60 -7.15
C THR A 192 -5.76 0.05 -5.77
N MET A 193 -4.73 0.78 -5.32
CA MET A 193 -4.85 1.53 -4.08
C MET A 193 -5.96 2.57 -4.16
N GLU A 194 -6.13 3.19 -5.33
CA GLU A 194 -7.15 4.20 -5.59
C GLU A 194 -8.57 3.63 -5.45
N ASP A 195 -8.82 2.44 -5.98
CA ASP A 195 -10.14 1.79 -5.87
C ASP A 195 -10.46 1.42 -4.41
N VAL A 196 -9.45 1.00 -3.64
CA VAL A 196 -9.60 0.73 -2.20
C VAL A 196 -9.85 2.02 -1.42
N MET A 197 -9.06 3.05 -1.66
CA MET A 197 -9.21 4.36 -1.01
C MET A 197 -10.57 5.00 -1.31
N ALA A 198 -11.12 4.80 -2.50
CA ALA A 198 -12.44 5.29 -2.89
C ALA A 198 -13.59 4.69 -2.06
N CYS A 199 -13.38 3.55 -1.40
CA CYS A 199 -14.38 2.92 -0.54
C CYS A 199 -14.55 3.63 0.81
N TYR A 200 -13.57 4.43 1.24
CA TYR A 200 -13.61 5.08 2.54
C TYR A 200 -14.78 6.07 2.65
N GLY A 201 -15.63 5.89 3.67
CA GLY A 201 -16.78 6.76 3.94
C GLY A 201 -17.98 6.57 3.00
N LYS A 202 -18.00 5.50 2.19
CA LYS A 202 -19.11 5.14 1.30
C LYS A 202 -20.09 4.18 1.99
N ALA A 203 -21.36 4.21 1.60
CA ALA A 203 -22.35 3.26 2.12
C ALA A 203 -21.94 1.81 1.81
N GLU A 204 -22.37 0.86 2.65
CA GLU A 204 -22.02 -0.56 2.52
C GLU A 204 -22.29 -1.12 1.11
N ASP A 205 -23.46 -0.83 0.54
CA ASP A 205 -23.83 -1.26 -0.81
C ASP A 205 -22.90 -0.68 -1.90
N GLU A 206 -22.48 0.57 -1.73
CA GLU A 206 -21.53 1.22 -2.65
C GLU A 206 -20.14 0.62 -2.54
N VAL A 207 -19.68 0.31 -1.32
CA VAL A 207 -18.41 -0.37 -1.08
C VAL A 207 -18.42 -1.74 -1.75
N ILE A 208 -19.49 -2.52 -1.55
CA ILE A 208 -19.65 -3.84 -2.20
C ILE A 208 -19.63 -3.68 -3.72
N LYS A 209 -20.33 -2.68 -4.27
CA LYS A 209 -20.34 -2.39 -5.71
C LYS A 209 -18.97 -1.99 -6.25
N LEU A 210 -18.22 -1.13 -5.57
CA LEU A 210 -16.87 -0.71 -5.96
C LEU A 210 -15.87 -1.88 -5.90
N LEU A 211 -15.99 -2.73 -4.89
CA LEU A 211 -15.16 -3.92 -4.75
C LEU A 211 -15.55 -5.02 -5.75
N ALA A 212 -16.82 -5.14 -6.13
CA ALA A 212 -17.30 -6.04 -7.17
C ALA A 212 -16.98 -5.54 -8.59
N THR A 213 -16.94 -4.21 -8.78
CA THR A 213 -16.54 -3.58 -10.05
C THR A 213 -15.05 -3.79 -10.21
N SER A 214 -14.68 -4.96 -10.74
CA SER A 214 -13.39 -5.11 -11.38
C SER A 214 -13.44 -4.12 -12.53
N ARG A 215 -12.76 -2.97 -12.40
CA ARG A 215 -12.30 -2.28 -13.59
C ARG A 215 -11.50 -3.37 -14.30
N LYS A 216 -12.11 -4.00 -15.30
CA LYS A 216 -11.37 -4.61 -16.38
C LYS A 216 -10.32 -3.56 -16.65
N SER A 217 -9.04 -3.90 -16.41
CA SER A 217 -7.95 -3.19 -17.07
C SER A 217 -8.50 -2.84 -18.43
N ILE A 218 -8.41 -1.58 -18.82
CA ILE A 218 -8.79 -1.14 -20.16
C ILE A 218 -7.84 -1.89 -21.11
N ASN A 219 -8.18 -3.15 -21.35
CA ASN A 219 -7.81 -3.95 -22.48
C ASN A 219 -8.69 -3.32 -23.53
N ILE A 220 -8.14 -2.31 -24.19
CA ILE A 220 -8.57 -1.94 -25.52
C ILE A 220 -8.55 -3.27 -26.28
N LYS A 221 -9.75 -3.82 -26.52
CA LYS A 221 -9.92 -4.94 -27.44
C LYS A 221 -9.43 -4.46 -28.80
N LYS A 222 -8.20 -4.78 -29.16
CA LYS A 222 -7.92 -5.27 -30.51
C LYS A 222 -7.96 -6.79 -30.40
N SER A 223 -9.06 -7.35 -30.89
CA SER A 223 -9.20 -8.75 -31.19
C SER A 223 -8.16 -9.14 -32.24
N ALA A 224 -7.14 -9.90 -31.83
CA ALA A 224 -6.46 -10.85 -32.68
C ALA A 224 -6.55 -12.22 -32.00
N PRO A 225 -6.72 -13.33 -32.73
CA PRO A 225 -6.83 -14.65 -32.13
C PRO A 225 -5.52 -15.00 -31.43
N VAL A 226 -5.56 -15.27 -30.13
CA VAL A 226 -4.39 -15.73 -29.38
C VAL A 226 -4.21 -17.21 -29.68
N GLU A 227 -3.30 -17.53 -30.60
CA GLU A 227 -2.64 -18.84 -30.54
C GLU A 227 -1.85 -18.93 -29.23
N LYS A 228 -2.00 -20.07 -28.56
CA LYS A 228 -1.41 -20.41 -27.27
C LYS A 228 0.11 -20.19 -27.32
N LYS A 229 0.63 -19.15 -26.67
CA LYS A 229 2.08 -18.99 -26.48
C LYS A 229 2.59 -20.09 -25.55
N LYS A 230 3.31 -21.03 -26.17
CA LYS A 230 4.28 -21.94 -25.51
C LYS A 230 5.26 -21.09 -24.68
N ASN A 231 5.65 -21.61 -23.53
CA ASN A 231 6.68 -21.01 -22.67
C ASN A 231 7.98 -20.85 -23.47
N MET A 232 8.27 -19.63 -23.94
CA MET A 232 9.57 -19.28 -24.53
C MET A 232 10.53 -18.93 -23.39
N THR A 233 11.73 -19.51 -23.43
CA THR A 233 12.79 -19.22 -22.46
C THR A 233 13.52 -17.95 -22.91
N ILE A 234 14.09 -17.19 -21.97
CA ILE A 234 14.72 -15.85 -22.17
C ILE A 234 15.78 -15.79 -23.31
N LYS A 235 16.22 -16.94 -23.85
CA LYS A 235 17.19 -17.05 -24.96
C LYS A 235 16.59 -17.14 -26.37
N ASP A 236 15.27 -17.22 -26.52
CA ASP A 236 14.67 -17.35 -27.85
C ASP A 236 14.46 -15.97 -28.50
N MET A 237 14.99 -15.81 -29.72
CA MET A 237 14.80 -14.62 -30.55
C MET A 237 13.30 -14.41 -30.79
N PRO A 238 12.73 -13.22 -30.55
CA PRO A 238 11.32 -12.98 -30.84
C PRO A 238 11.04 -13.19 -32.33
N ALA A 239 9.88 -13.77 -32.64
CA ALA A 239 9.41 -13.90 -34.01
C ALA A 239 9.35 -12.51 -34.66
N PHE A 240 9.81 -12.42 -35.92
CA PHE A 240 9.79 -11.19 -36.69
C PHE A 240 8.35 -10.68 -36.82
N ASP A 241 8.10 -9.49 -36.28
CA ASP A 241 6.83 -8.79 -36.39
C ASP A 241 6.99 -7.69 -37.46
N PRO A 242 6.36 -7.84 -38.65
CA PRO A 242 6.46 -6.85 -39.73
C PRO A 242 5.88 -5.50 -39.33
N ASP A 243 5.01 -5.46 -38.31
CA ASP A 243 4.34 -4.25 -37.85
C ASP A 243 5.04 -3.62 -36.64
N ALA A 244 6.17 -4.18 -36.16
CA ALA A 244 6.82 -3.77 -34.92
C ALA A 244 7.12 -2.26 -34.86
N GLU A 245 7.65 -1.69 -35.95
CA GLU A 245 8.00 -0.26 -36.04
C GLU A 245 6.77 0.65 -36.13
N ILE A 246 5.70 0.20 -36.77
CA ILE A 246 4.44 0.95 -36.83
C ILE A 246 3.76 0.93 -35.46
N ASN A 247 3.78 -0.22 -34.79
CA ASN A 247 3.23 -0.39 -33.46
C ASN A 247 4.01 0.40 -32.41
N SER A 248 5.35 0.46 -32.50
CA SER A 248 6.19 1.24 -31.58
C SER A 248 5.85 2.74 -31.66
N LEU A 249 5.72 3.29 -32.87
CA LEU A 249 5.31 4.68 -33.08
C LEU A 249 3.87 4.92 -32.60
N ALA A 250 2.92 4.05 -32.94
CA ALA A 250 1.51 4.20 -32.55
C ALA A 250 1.32 4.23 -31.02
N LEU A 251 2.14 3.50 -30.28
CA LEU A 251 2.11 3.48 -28.81
C LEU A 251 2.63 4.76 -28.16
N THR A 252 3.51 5.51 -28.83
CA THR A 252 4.15 6.72 -28.26
C THR A 252 3.38 8.01 -28.55
N ILE A 253 2.66 8.08 -29.68
CA ILE A 253 1.90 9.27 -30.12
C ILE A 253 0.95 9.82 -29.03
N PRO A 254 0.18 9.02 -28.27
CA PRO A 254 -0.70 9.55 -27.22
C PRO A 254 0.03 10.35 -26.13
N SER A 255 1.28 10.00 -25.84
CA SER A 255 2.11 10.72 -24.86
C SER A 255 2.50 12.11 -25.37
N TRP A 256 2.81 12.24 -26.67
CA TRP A 256 3.10 13.53 -27.31
C TRP A 256 1.86 14.43 -27.32
N ILE A 257 0.68 13.88 -27.65
CA ILE A 257 -0.60 14.61 -27.61
C ILE A 257 -0.86 15.14 -26.20
N ASN A 258 -0.74 14.30 -25.18
CA ASN A 258 -0.92 14.71 -23.78
C ASN A 258 0.07 15.81 -23.35
N THR A 259 1.30 15.76 -23.86
CA THR A 259 2.33 16.77 -23.57
C THR A 259 1.98 18.12 -24.20
N ILE A 260 1.48 18.10 -25.44
CA ILE A 260 0.99 19.30 -26.15
C ILE A 260 -0.21 19.89 -25.40
N ASP A 261 -1.20 19.07 -25.04
CA ASP A 261 -2.38 19.52 -24.30
C ASP A 261 -2.03 20.11 -22.94
N ARG A 262 -1.17 19.43 -22.17
CA ARG A 262 -0.69 19.96 -20.89
C ARG A 262 0.00 21.32 -21.05
N THR A 263 0.83 21.47 -22.09
CA THR A 263 1.53 22.74 -22.36
C THR A 263 0.51 23.82 -22.73
N ARG A 264 -0.51 23.49 -23.53
CA ARG A 264 -1.62 24.39 -23.88
C ARG A 264 -2.43 24.88 -22.67
N TYR A 265 -2.66 24.05 -21.66
CA TYR A 265 -3.43 24.47 -20.48
C TYR A 265 -2.60 25.17 -19.41
N SER A 266 -1.32 24.81 -19.29
CA SER A 266 -0.45 25.31 -18.21
C SER A 266 0.36 26.57 -18.58
N ALA A 267 0.64 26.78 -19.87
CA ALA A 267 1.47 27.89 -20.32
C ALA A 267 0.70 29.22 -20.31
N LYS A 268 1.34 30.26 -19.76
CA LYS A 268 0.83 31.64 -19.81
C LYS A 268 1.25 32.30 -21.12
N PHE A 269 0.54 32.01 -22.21
CA PHE A 269 0.85 32.50 -23.55
C PHE A 269 1.13 34.01 -23.67
N PRO A 270 0.43 34.91 -22.95
CA PRO A 270 0.70 36.35 -23.02
C PRO A 270 2.08 36.77 -22.50
N LEU A 271 2.75 35.91 -21.73
CA LEU A 271 4.05 36.18 -21.11
C LEU A 271 5.22 35.53 -21.87
N LEU A 272 4.97 34.93 -23.04
CA LEU A 272 6.00 34.22 -23.81
C LEU A 272 6.89 35.19 -24.60
N THR A 273 8.20 34.93 -24.57
CA THR A 273 9.16 35.64 -25.42
C THR A 273 8.91 35.31 -26.90
N GLU A 274 9.22 36.25 -27.80
CA GLU A 274 9.12 36.01 -29.25
C GLU A 274 9.96 34.81 -29.69
N LYS A 275 11.18 34.69 -29.16
CA LYS A 275 12.05 33.55 -29.43
C LYS A 275 11.40 32.21 -29.07
N GLY A 276 10.75 32.13 -27.90
CA GLY A 276 10.08 30.91 -27.45
C GLY A 276 8.84 30.57 -28.27
N ARG A 277 8.08 31.58 -28.71
CA ARG A 277 6.93 31.40 -29.59
C ARG A 277 7.35 30.87 -30.96
N ASN A 278 8.33 31.51 -31.60
CA ASN A 278 8.82 31.12 -32.92
C ASN A 278 9.43 29.71 -32.91
N GLN A 279 10.15 29.36 -31.84
CA GLN A 279 10.72 28.02 -31.69
C GLN A 279 9.62 26.95 -31.56
N LEU A 280 8.62 27.17 -30.71
CA LEU A 280 7.51 26.22 -30.54
C LEU A 280 6.69 26.07 -31.83
N GLU A 281 6.43 27.17 -32.53
CA GLU A 281 5.73 27.19 -33.81
C GLU A 281 6.48 26.39 -34.88
N GLN A 282 7.80 26.59 -34.99
CA GLN A 282 8.65 25.85 -35.92
C GLN A 282 8.61 24.34 -35.66
N GLU A 283 8.78 23.90 -34.41
CA GLU A 283 8.77 22.48 -34.05
C GLU A 283 7.40 21.83 -34.31
N LEU A 284 6.30 22.55 -34.02
CA LEU A 284 4.94 22.06 -34.32
C LEU A 284 4.70 21.91 -35.82
N TYR A 285 5.22 22.83 -36.64
CA TYR A 285 5.14 22.71 -38.09
C TYR A 285 5.92 21.50 -38.62
N GLN A 286 7.12 21.22 -38.08
CA GLN A 286 7.88 20.02 -38.44
C GLN A 286 7.15 18.73 -38.05
N LEU A 287 6.56 18.70 -36.85
CA LEU A 287 5.77 17.56 -36.40
C LEU A 287 4.56 17.31 -37.31
N GLN A 288 3.84 18.38 -37.68
CA GLN A 288 2.71 18.30 -38.60
C GLN A 288 3.14 17.75 -39.98
N LYS A 289 4.25 18.26 -40.53
CA LYS A 289 4.80 17.79 -41.81
C LYS A 289 5.19 16.31 -41.74
N ALA A 290 5.88 15.88 -40.68
CA ALA A 290 6.26 14.49 -40.48
C ALA A 290 5.02 13.57 -40.39
N ALA A 291 3.99 13.99 -39.65
CA ALA A 291 2.73 13.25 -39.56
C ALA A 291 2.01 13.14 -40.92
N GLN A 292 1.99 14.21 -41.72
CA GLN A 292 1.39 14.21 -43.06
C GLN A 292 2.12 13.27 -44.02
N ILE A 293 3.47 13.28 -44.01
CA ILE A 293 4.28 12.36 -44.82
C ILE A 293 3.95 10.91 -44.44
N MET A 294 3.94 10.59 -43.15
CA MET A 294 3.62 9.22 -42.68
C MET A 294 2.20 8.80 -43.09
N LEU A 295 1.22 9.70 -42.99
CA LEU A 295 -0.15 9.43 -43.43
C LEU A 295 -0.25 9.23 -44.95
N HIS A 296 0.60 9.90 -45.74
CA HIS A 296 0.67 9.69 -47.18
C HIS A 296 1.28 8.33 -47.51
N SER A 297 2.41 7.97 -46.90
CA SER A 297 3.04 6.65 -47.08
C SER A 297 2.11 5.50 -46.68
N LEU A 298 1.29 5.66 -45.63
CA LEU A 298 0.26 4.68 -45.26
C LEU A 298 -0.90 4.58 -46.27
N LYS A 299 -1.18 5.64 -47.03
CA LYS A 299 -2.18 5.63 -48.10
C LYS A 299 -1.64 5.00 -49.39
N GLU A 300 -0.36 5.18 -49.69
CA GLU A 300 0.32 4.55 -50.83
C GLU A 300 0.53 3.04 -50.62
N ALA A 301 0.67 2.60 -49.37
CA ALA A 301 0.79 1.18 -49.02
C ALA A 301 -0.54 0.40 -49.02
N ARG A 302 -1.67 1.05 -49.33
CA ARG A 302 -2.99 0.43 -49.51
C ARG A 302 -3.28 0.16 -50.97
#